data_AF-A0A6V8PXB6-F1
#
_entry.id   AF-A0A6V8PXB6-F1
#
_cell.length_a   1.000
_cell.length_b   1.000
_cell.length_c   1.000
_cell.angle_alpha   90.00
_cell.angle_beta   90.00
_cell.angle_gamma   90.00
#
_symmetry.space_group_name_H-M   'P 1'
#
loop_
_entity.id
_entity.type
_entity.pdbx_description
1 polymer ?
#
loop_
_entity_poly.entity_id
_entity_poly.type
_entity_poly.pdbx_seq_one_letter_code
_entity_poly.pdbx_strand_id
1 'polypeptide(L)' 'MGITVGHRVGPAVHRNRVKRLIKESIRSKEGIAKRGYELVVVAKNDSCHRNFREIDQSMDSLLQKARIIPG' A
#
# COMPACT_ATOMS: atom_id res chain seq x y z
N MET A 1 0.93 7.37 10.53
CA MET A 1 0.60 6.19 9.71
C MET A 1 1.75 5.20 9.77
N GLY A 2 1.57 4.08 10.47
CA GLY A 2 2.49 2.94 10.35
C GLY A 2 2.18 2.17 9.07
N ILE A 3 3.21 1.75 8.32
CA ILE A 3 3.07 0.83 7.18
C ILE A 3 4.04 -0.32 7.42
N THR A 4 3.48 -1.50 7.66
CA THR A 4 4.23 -2.75 7.79
C THR A 4 4.02 -3.58 6.53
N VAL A 5 5.11 -3.98 5.88
CA VAL A 5 5.11 -4.88 4.71
C VAL A 5 5.59 -6.26 5.14
N GLY A 6 4.83 -7.30 4.77
CA GLY A 6 5.14 -8.68 5.15
C GLY A 6 6.49 -9.19 4.59
N HIS A 7 7.13 -10.11 5.33
CA HIS A 7 8.46 -10.65 5.00
C HIS A 7 8.52 -11.44 3.67
N ARG A 8 7.37 -11.90 3.16
CA ARG A 8 7.29 -12.84 2.03
C ARG A 8 7.63 -12.23 0.66
N VAL A 9 7.74 -10.90 0.55
CA VAL A 9 7.95 -10.15 -0.71
C VAL A 9 9.33 -10.42 -1.37
N GLY A 10 10.33 -10.86 -0.61
CA GLY A 10 11.68 -11.15 -1.13
C GLY A 10 12.80 -10.37 -0.41
N PRO A 11 13.99 -10.23 -1.02
CA PRO A 11 15.14 -9.54 -0.41
C PRO A 11 14.84 -8.06 -0.10
N ALA A 12 15.70 -7.45 0.73
CA ALA A 12 15.52 -6.10 1.26
C ALA A 12 15.24 -5.05 0.17
N VAL A 13 15.88 -5.14 -0.99
CA VAL A 13 15.67 -4.20 -2.11
C VAL A 13 14.23 -4.25 -2.63
N HIS A 14 13.68 -5.45 -2.83
CA HIS A 14 12.29 -5.63 -3.27
C HIS A 14 11.30 -5.16 -2.19
N ARG A 15 11.54 -5.51 -0.91
CA ARG A 15 10.71 -5.04 0.22
C ARG A 15 10.69 -3.52 0.30
N ASN A 16 11.85 -2.88 0.18
CA ASN A 16 11.97 -1.42 0.25
C ASN A 16 11.29 -0.74 -0.92
N ARG A 17 11.43 -1.28 -2.14
CA ARG A 17 10.73 -0.77 -3.32
C ARG A 17 9.21 -0.84 -3.14
N VAL A 18 8.69 -2.01 -2.75
CA VAL A 18 7.24 -2.19 -2.52
C VAL A 18 6.74 -1.27 -1.41
N LYS A 19 7.49 -1.15 -0.30
CA LYS A 19 7.15 -0.22 0.79
C LYS A 19 7.08 1.24 0.32
N ARG A 20 8.00 1.67 -0.56
CA ARG A 20 7.97 3.02 -1.16
C ARG A 20 6.73 3.21 -2.02
N LEU A 21 6.41 2.27 -2.91
CA LEU A 21 5.23 2.35 -3.77
C LEU A 21 3.93 2.46 -2.96
N ILE A 22 3.77 1.62 -1.93
CA ILE A 22 2.61 1.66 -1.02
C ILE A 22 2.55 3.00 -0.28
N LYS A 23 3.69 3.51 0.21
CA LYS A 23 3.73 4.77 0.94
C LYS A 23 3.35 5.96 0.05
N GLU A 24 3.84 6.00 -1.18
CA GLU A 24 3.47 7.05 -2.15
C GLU A 24 1.98 6.97 -2.53
N SER A 25 1.45 5.76 -2.70
CA SER A 25 0.01 5.57 -2.96
C SER A 25 -0.83 6.15 -1.82
N ILE A 26 -0.51 5.84 -0.56
CA ILE A 26 -1.19 6.37 0.62
C ILE A 26 -1.02 7.90 0.73
N ARG A 27 0.19 8.41 0.46
CA ARG A 27 0.48 9.85 0.51
C ARG A 27 -0.39 10.63 -0.45
N SER A 28 -0.61 10.11 -1.67
CA SER A 28 -1.51 10.72 -2.65
C SER A 28 -2.97 10.79 -2.18
N LYS A 29 -3.34 10.06 -1.12
CA LYS A 29 -4.70 9.93 -0.60
C LYS A 29 -4.87 10.58 0.77
N GLU A 30 -3.84 11.19 1.35
CA GLU A 30 -3.89 11.80 2.69
C GLU A 30 -5.01 12.86 2.84
N GLY A 31 -5.41 13.51 1.74
CA GLY A 31 -6.51 14.49 1.73
C GLY A 31 -7.92 13.88 1.79
N ILE A 32 -8.08 12.60 1.42
CA ILE A 32 -9.39 11.91 1.34
C ILE A 32 -9.49 10.70 2.28
N ALA A 33 -8.36 10.22 2.79
CA ALA A 33 -8.31 9.10 3.72
C ALA A 33 -8.75 9.53 5.13
N LYS A 34 -9.64 8.75 5.74
CA LYS A 34 -10.04 8.96 7.14
C LYS A 34 -8.82 8.87 8.07
N ARG A 35 -8.74 9.81 9.01
CA ARG A 35 -7.70 9.83 10.06
C ARG A 35 -8.06 8.86 11.19
N GLY A 36 -7.06 8.50 12.01
CA GLY A 36 -7.23 7.64 13.19
C GLY A 36 -7.04 6.14 12.94
N TYR A 37 -6.56 5.73 11.76
CA TYR A 37 -6.29 4.33 11.43
C TYR A 37 -4.80 4.03 11.37
N GLU A 38 -4.43 2.84 11.84
CA GLU A 38 -3.13 2.21 11.56
C GLU A 38 -3.30 1.17 10.45
N LEU A 39 -2.46 1.23 9.42
CA LEU A 39 -2.59 0.38 8.23
C LEU A 39 -1.51 -0.70 8.21
N VAL A 40 -1.93 -1.96 8.30
CA VAL A 40 -1.03 -3.11 8.10
C VAL A 40 -1.25 -3.63 6.69
N VAL A 41 -0.22 -3.55 5.83
CA VAL A 41 -0.31 -3.90 4.42
C VAL A 41 0.54 -5.13 4.11
N VAL A 42 -0.11 -6.28 3.94
CA VAL A 42 0.59 -7.51 3.56
C VAL A 42 0.71 -7.58 2.03
N ALA A 43 1.86 -7.16 1.51
CA ALA A 43 2.17 -7.33 0.09
C ALA A 43 2.42 -8.81 -0.24
N LYS A 44 1.88 -9.25 -1.38
CA LYS A 44 2.09 -10.60 -1.93
C LYS A 44 3.45 -10.67 -2.62
N ASN A 45 3.97 -11.88 -2.84
CA ASN A 45 5.29 -12.09 -3.44
C ASN A 45 5.41 -11.44 -4.83
N ASP A 46 4.34 -11.51 -5.62
CA ASP A 46 4.27 -10.91 -6.96
C ASP A 46 4.28 -9.38 -6.98
N SER A 47 4.05 -8.73 -5.83
CA SER A 47 4.03 -7.27 -5.71
C SER A 47 5.38 -6.64 -6.04
N CYS A 48 6.49 -7.38 -5.94
CA CYS A 48 7.82 -6.88 -6.29
C CYS A 48 8.03 -6.68 -7.80
N HIS A 49 7.18 -7.29 -8.64
CA HIS A 49 7.23 -7.16 -10.10
C HIS A 49 6.23 -6.12 -10.64
N ARG A 50 5.40 -5.55 -9.76
CA ARG A 50 4.38 -4.57 -10.14
C ARG A 50 4.96 -3.16 -10.24
N ASN A 51 4.36 -2.35 -11.10
CA ASN A 51 4.64 -0.91 -11.19
C ASN A 51 3.77 -0.11 -10.21
N PHE A 52 4.02 1.20 -10.12
CA PHE A 52 3.29 2.08 -9.21
C PHE A 52 1.78 2.08 -9.49
N ARG A 53 1.37 2.17 -10.76
CA ARG A 53 -0.04 2.24 -11.15
C ARG A 53 -0.81 1.00 -10.75
N GLU A 54 -0.23 -0.19 -10.93
CA GLU A 54 -0.83 -1.46 -10.51
C GLU A 54 -0.98 -1.55 -8.98
N ILE A 55 0.04 -1.10 -8.24
CA ILE A 55 -0.01 -1.04 -6.78
C ILE A 55 -1.06 -0.03 -6.32
N ASP A 56 -1.12 1.15 -6.94
CA ASP A 56 -2.05 2.22 -6.58
C ASP A 56 -3.51 1.81 -6.80
N GLN A 57 -3.82 1.20 -7.95
CA GLN A 57 -5.16 0.65 -8.23
C GLN A 57 -5.57 -0.45 -7.24
N SER A 58 -4.61 -1.31 -6.86
CA SER A 58 -4.86 -2.34 -5.85
C SER A 58 -5.13 -1.71 -4.47
N MET A 59 -4.38 -0.67 -4.12
CA MET A 59 -4.56 0.09 -2.88
C MET A 59 -5.91 0.82 -2.85
N ASP A 60 -6.31 1.49 -3.95
CA ASP A 60 -7.63 2.12 -4.08
C ASP A 60 -8.73 1.10 -3.76
N SER A 61 -8.71 -0.03 -4.46
CA SER A 61 -9.69 -1.10 -4.30
C SER A 61 -9.76 -1.61 -2.86
N LEU A 62 -8.63 -1.74 -2.17
CA LEU A 62 -8.57 -2.20 -0.78
C LEU A 62 -9.06 -1.13 0.21
N LEU A 63 -8.65 0.13 0.02
CA LEU A 63 -9.02 1.24 0.90
C LEU A 63 -10.50 1.59 0.77
N GLN A 64 -11.08 1.49 -0.43
CA GLN A 64 -12.53 1.63 -0.65
C GLN A 64 -13.31 0.51 0.05
N LYS A 65 -12.87 -0.75 -0.08
CA LYS A 65 -13.49 -1.89 0.63
C LYS A 65 -13.40 -1.73 2.15
N ALA A 66 -12.29 -1.19 2.65
CA ALA A 66 -12.10 -0.86 4.06
C ALA A 66 -12.86 0.40 4.50
N ARG A 67 -13.56 1.10 3.58
CA ARG A 67 -14.30 2.34 3.82
C ARG A 67 -13.44 3.47 4.40
N ILE A 68 -12.16 3.47 4.05
CA ILE A 68 -11.16 4.47 4.46
C ILE A 68 -11.17 5.67 3.51
N ILE A 69 -11.33 5.42 2.21
CA ILE A 69 -11.50 6.44 1.17
C ILE A 69 -12.89 6.31 0.52
N PRO A 70 -13.42 7.38 -0.10
CA PRO A 70 -14.64 7.30 -0.90
C PRO A 70 -14.51 6.29 -2.05
N GLY A 71 -15.59 5.55 -2.31
CA GLY A 71 -15.75 4.60 -3.41
C GLY A 71 -15.94 5.30 -4.75
#